data_AF-A0A6N7VBT5-F1
#
_entry.id   AF-A0A6N7VBT5-F1
#
_cell.length_a   1.000
_cell.length_b   1.000
_cell.length_c   1.000
_cell.angle_alpha   90.00
_cell.angle_beta   90.00
_cell.angle_gamma   90.00
#
_symmetry.space_group_name_H-M   'P 1'
#
loop_
_entity.id
_entity.type
_entity.pdbx_description
1 polymer ?
#
loop_
_entity_poly.entity_id
_entity_poly.type
_entity_poly.pdbx_seq_one_letter_code
_entity_poly.pdbx_strand_id
1 'polypeptide(L)'
;MLNVRYRYKKKNIDKDELILDIETTGLNAQFENLVVLGLIYFDNKRNDFYIDQYFAKTDKEEIKLLKIYLKKVKNKKVITYNGDIFDIPFLNIRLEYHNLNPIWPNCLDLYKLIKSKRKFLSLDSMKLMDMEKRIGIFRNDPSRYKVISKLNNDLKSRNKPWPILIHNKNDLIATESLANIGEIINKKLSININDYIIYIDNANIDNNVAKIILRSNKTFLNSYFSSSNYILKTNYKKIELDLLVLYGNISKNAQGFVTINNFNIENKNSYKIDKNLITIMEDGVYNIANILNIVKSLIIENLEL
;
A
#
# COMPACT_ATOMS: atom_id res chain seq x y z
N MET A 1 -34.00 0.41 -2.06
CA MET A 1 -32.56 0.12 -1.98
C MET A 1 -32.36 -1.18 -2.72
N LEU A 2 -31.35 -1.25 -3.58
CA LEU A 2 -30.97 -2.49 -4.24
C LEU A 2 -29.84 -3.14 -3.44
N ASN A 3 -29.95 -4.43 -3.15
CA ASN A 3 -28.92 -5.20 -2.47
C ASN A 3 -28.44 -6.28 -3.43
N VAL A 4 -27.13 -6.32 -3.66
CA VAL A 4 -26.52 -7.33 -4.52
C VAL A 4 -25.49 -8.08 -3.69
N ARG A 5 -25.54 -9.41 -3.77
CA ARG A 5 -24.65 -10.30 -3.03
C ARG A 5 -24.02 -11.32 -3.97
N TYR A 6 -22.73 -11.54 -3.78
CA TYR A 6 -21.97 -12.58 -4.46
C TYR A 6 -21.23 -13.43 -3.44
N ARG A 7 -21.28 -14.75 -3.58
CA ARG A 7 -20.34 -15.63 -2.89
C ARG A 7 -18.93 -15.30 -3.41
N TYR A 8 -17.96 -15.17 -2.51
CA TYR A 8 -16.61 -14.74 -2.86
C TYR A 8 -15.57 -15.73 -2.36
N LYS A 9 -14.64 -16.11 -3.23
CA LYS A 9 -13.46 -16.87 -2.82
C LYS A 9 -12.38 -15.86 -2.43
N LYS A 10 -12.17 -15.69 -1.13
CA LYS A 10 -11.12 -14.81 -0.61
C LYS A 10 -9.73 -15.18 -1.12
N LYS A 11 -8.83 -14.21 -1.16
CA LYS A 11 -7.40 -14.37 -1.45
C LYS A 11 -6.56 -14.07 -0.21
N ASN A 12 -6.62 -12.83 0.29
CA ASN A 12 -5.61 -12.26 1.18
C ASN A 12 -6.18 -11.60 2.45
N ILE A 13 -7.44 -11.88 2.80
CA ILE A 13 -8.08 -11.37 4.03
C ILE A 13 -8.47 -12.46 5.02
N ASP A 14 -8.56 -12.12 6.29
CA ASP A 14 -9.02 -13.02 7.37
C ASP A 14 -10.47 -12.81 7.78
N LYS A 15 -10.99 -13.69 8.65
CA LYS A 15 -12.42 -13.72 9.02
C LYS A 15 -12.85 -12.47 9.80
N ASP A 16 -11.95 -11.87 10.56
CA ASP A 16 -12.11 -10.64 11.32
C ASP A 16 -11.75 -9.37 10.53
N GLU A 17 -11.37 -9.52 9.26
CA GLU A 17 -11.12 -8.41 8.35
C GLU A 17 -12.31 -8.15 7.42
N LEU A 18 -12.38 -6.92 6.92
CA LEU A 18 -13.42 -6.46 6.01
C LEU A 18 -12.81 -5.47 5.01
N ILE A 19 -13.07 -5.67 3.72
CA ILE A 19 -12.77 -4.67 2.69
C ILE A 19 -13.94 -3.71 2.57
N LEU A 20 -13.65 -2.41 2.46
CA LEU A 20 -14.63 -1.34 2.28
C LEU A 20 -14.23 -0.47 1.08
N ASP A 21 -15.23 -0.13 0.27
CA ASP A 21 -15.16 0.88 -0.79
C ASP A 21 -16.54 1.54 -0.94
N ILE A 22 -16.58 2.87 -1.09
CA ILE A 22 -17.81 3.62 -1.27
C ILE A 22 -17.89 4.31 -2.62
N GLU A 23 -19.12 4.55 -3.07
CA GLU A 23 -19.39 5.42 -4.22
C GLU A 23 -20.34 6.53 -3.82
N THR A 24 -20.06 7.73 -4.29
CA THR A 24 -20.76 8.95 -3.88
C THR A 24 -21.20 9.75 -5.10
N THR A 25 -22.15 10.66 -4.92
CA THR A 25 -22.57 11.59 -5.99
C THR A 25 -21.48 12.61 -6.35
N GLY A 26 -20.55 12.87 -5.42
CA GLY A 26 -19.40 13.74 -5.60
C GLY A 26 -18.43 13.67 -4.41
N LEU A 27 -17.43 14.55 -4.40
CA LEU A 27 -16.33 14.47 -3.43
C LEU A 27 -16.60 15.17 -2.09
N ASN A 28 -17.53 16.12 -2.03
CA ASN A 28 -17.77 16.91 -0.82
C ASN A 28 -18.94 16.33 0.00
N ALA A 29 -18.62 15.62 1.08
CA ALA A 29 -19.60 14.98 1.95
C ALA A 29 -20.65 15.92 2.58
N GLN A 30 -20.40 17.23 2.63
CA GLN A 30 -21.39 18.20 3.11
C GLN A 30 -22.59 18.31 2.16
N PHE A 31 -22.36 18.19 0.85
CA PHE A 31 -23.36 18.41 -0.19
C PHE A 31 -23.71 17.15 -0.99
N GLU A 32 -22.89 16.11 -0.89
CA GLU A 32 -22.99 14.89 -1.68
C GLU A 32 -23.46 13.70 -0.84
N ASN A 33 -24.07 12.72 -1.49
CA ASN A 33 -24.65 11.55 -0.85
C ASN A 33 -23.83 10.29 -1.11
N LEU A 34 -23.86 9.38 -0.13
CA LEU A 34 -23.43 8.00 -0.28
C LEU A 34 -24.44 7.22 -1.13
N VAL A 35 -23.98 6.66 -2.24
CA VAL A 35 -24.80 5.93 -3.22
C VAL A 35 -24.56 4.42 -3.14
N VAL A 36 -23.31 3.99 -3.00
CA VAL A 36 -22.95 2.58 -2.82
C VAL A 36 -22.12 2.40 -1.56
N LEU A 37 -22.52 1.42 -0.74
CA LEU A 37 -21.66 0.82 0.27
C LEU A 37 -21.27 -0.58 -0.21
N GLY A 38 -20.00 -0.75 -0.56
CA GLY A 38 -19.43 -2.02 -0.99
C GLY A 38 -18.61 -2.67 0.13
N LEU A 39 -18.78 -3.98 0.34
CA LEU A 39 -18.09 -4.73 1.39
C LEU A 39 -17.64 -6.11 0.90
N ILE A 40 -16.44 -6.54 1.27
CA ILE A 40 -16.05 -7.96 1.28
C ILE A 40 -15.82 -8.39 2.72
N TYR A 41 -16.51 -9.43 3.19
CA TYR A 41 -16.39 -9.87 4.58
C TYR A 41 -16.82 -11.34 4.76
N PHE A 42 -16.42 -11.93 5.88
CA PHE A 42 -16.85 -13.27 6.28
C PHE A 42 -18.23 -13.24 6.96
N ASP A 43 -19.23 -13.96 6.40
CA ASP A 43 -20.56 -14.12 6.97
C ASP A 43 -20.60 -15.35 7.88
N ASN A 44 -20.50 -15.13 9.20
CA ASN A 44 -20.53 -16.20 10.21
C ASN A 44 -21.74 -17.13 10.11
N LYS A 45 -22.92 -16.64 9.67
CA LYS A 45 -24.12 -17.47 9.57
C LYS A 45 -24.04 -18.45 8.41
N ARG A 46 -23.33 -18.08 7.34
CA ARG A 46 -23.15 -18.89 6.13
C ARG A 46 -21.78 -19.56 6.06
N ASN A 47 -20.90 -19.27 7.02
CA ASN A 47 -19.54 -19.77 7.12
C ASN A 47 -18.72 -19.57 5.83
N ASP A 48 -18.88 -18.42 5.17
CA ASP A 48 -18.17 -18.11 3.92
C ASP A 48 -18.00 -16.60 3.69
N PHE A 49 -17.13 -16.23 2.75
CA PHE A 49 -16.91 -14.85 2.32
C PHE A 49 -17.92 -14.41 1.25
N TYR A 50 -18.32 -13.15 1.33
CA TYR A 50 -19.25 -12.54 0.40
C TYR A 50 -18.82 -11.13 0.00
N ILE A 51 -19.10 -10.77 -1.24
CA ILE A 51 -19.22 -9.38 -1.65
C ILE A 51 -20.67 -8.96 -1.46
N ASP A 52 -20.90 -7.94 -0.65
CA ASP A 52 -22.19 -7.26 -0.51
C ASP A 52 -22.08 -5.84 -1.06
N GLN A 53 -23.04 -5.44 -1.88
CA GLN A 53 -23.16 -4.06 -2.35
C GLN A 53 -24.57 -3.56 -2.08
N TYR A 54 -24.66 -2.42 -1.40
CA TYR A 54 -25.90 -1.77 -1.04
C TYR A 54 -26.01 -0.47 -1.82
N PHE A 55 -26.99 -0.38 -2.71
CA PHE A 55 -27.20 0.77 -3.60
C PHE A 55 -28.45 1.56 -3.21
N ALA A 56 -28.25 2.84 -2.87
CA ALA A 56 -29.31 3.78 -2.58
C ALA A 56 -29.96 4.28 -3.88
N LYS A 57 -31.23 3.90 -4.12
CA LYS A 57 -31.96 4.34 -5.32
C LYS A 57 -32.38 5.81 -5.23
N THR A 58 -32.48 6.35 -4.01
CA THR A 58 -32.81 7.75 -3.71
C THR A 58 -32.02 8.18 -2.49
N ASP A 59 -31.83 9.48 -2.28
CA ASP A 59 -31.03 10.01 -1.16
C ASP A 59 -31.64 9.69 0.20
N LYS A 60 -32.96 9.52 0.26
CA LYS A 60 -33.68 9.06 1.46
C LYS A 60 -33.23 7.67 1.94
N GLU A 61 -32.58 6.89 1.09
CA GLU A 61 -32.09 5.56 1.44
C GLU A 61 -30.67 5.55 2.01
N GLU A 62 -29.93 6.66 1.91
CA GLU A 62 -28.56 6.79 2.40
C GLU A 62 -28.42 6.36 3.87
N ILE A 63 -29.34 6.78 4.74
CA ILE A 63 -29.35 6.41 6.16
C ILE A 63 -29.35 4.89 6.39
N LYS A 64 -29.94 4.11 5.46
CA LYS A 64 -29.93 2.64 5.54
C LYS A 64 -28.52 2.10 5.30
N LEU A 65 -27.78 2.66 4.35
CA LEU A 65 -26.39 2.29 4.07
C LEU A 65 -25.51 2.61 5.28
N LEU A 66 -25.65 3.80 5.87
CA LEU A 66 -24.90 4.21 7.05
C LEU A 66 -25.15 3.29 8.26
N LYS A 67 -26.41 2.91 8.51
CA LYS A 67 -26.75 1.94 9.56
C LYS A 67 -26.16 0.55 9.30
N ILE A 68 -26.09 0.12 8.03
CA ILE A 68 -25.43 -1.13 7.65
C ILE A 68 -23.92 -1.04 7.88
N TYR A 69 -23.30 0.08 7.49
CA TYR A 69 -21.87 0.35 7.74
C TYR A 69 -21.54 0.20 9.24
N LEU A 70 -22.22 0.94 10.12
CA LEU A 70 -22.02 0.88 11.58
C LEU A 70 -22.09 -0.55 12.13
N LYS A 71 -23.04 -1.35 11.62
CA LYS A 71 -23.20 -2.75 12.03
C LYS A 71 -22.08 -3.64 11.53
N LYS A 72 -21.62 -3.45 10.29
CA LYS A 72 -20.70 -4.37 9.60
C LYS A 72 -19.26 -4.18 10.02
N VAL A 73 -18.85 -2.95 10.33
CA VAL A 73 -17.45 -2.66 10.74
C VAL A 73 -17.16 -2.91 12.21
N LYS A 74 -18.21 -3.14 13.03
CA LYS A 74 -18.04 -3.42 14.45
C LYS A 74 -17.14 -4.64 14.66
N ASN A 75 -16.10 -4.48 15.47
CA ASN A 75 -15.11 -5.51 15.80
C ASN A 75 -14.42 -6.12 14.55
N LYS A 76 -14.28 -5.34 13.48
CA LYS A 76 -13.54 -5.72 12.28
C LYS A 76 -12.34 -4.81 12.08
N LYS A 77 -11.27 -5.36 11.52
CA LYS A 77 -10.22 -4.55 10.89
C LYS A 77 -10.70 -4.19 9.48
N VAL A 78 -10.84 -2.90 9.21
CA VAL A 78 -11.35 -2.37 7.95
C VAL A 78 -10.18 -2.07 7.03
N ILE A 79 -10.13 -2.69 5.86
CA ILE A 79 -9.08 -2.49 4.87
C ILE A 79 -9.67 -1.67 3.73
N THR A 80 -8.98 -0.60 3.35
CA THR A 80 -9.39 0.33 2.29
C THR A 80 -8.22 0.64 1.38
N TYR A 81 -8.50 1.28 0.24
CA TYR A 81 -7.49 1.88 -0.61
C TYR A 81 -7.69 3.39 -0.66
N ASN A 82 -6.84 4.15 0.04
CA ASN A 82 -6.98 5.61 0.18
C ASN A 82 -8.23 6.05 0.98
N GLY A 83 -8.78 5.16 1.81
CA GLY A 83 -9.98 5.43 2.59
C GLY A 83 -9.76 6.28 3.84
N ASP A 84 -8.52 6.38 4.35
CA ASP A 84 -8.19 7.33 5.43
C ASP A 84 -8.45 8.78 5.00
N ILE A 85 -8.25 9.07 3.70
CA ILE A 85 -8.39 10.41 3.12
C ILE A 85 -9.83 10.65 2.66
N PHE A 86 -10.53 9.62 2.17
CA PHE A 86 -11.84 9.78 1.53
C PHE A 86 -12.97 9.03 2.24
N ASP A 87 -12.99 7.70 2.16
CA ASP A 87 -14.13 6.88 2.58
C ASP A 87 -14.55 7.11 4.03
N ILE A 88 -13.61 7.03 4.98
CA ILE A 88 -13.94 7.13 6.40
C ILE A 88 -14.35 8.56 6.80
N PRO A 89 -13.63 9.62 6.40
CA PRO A 89 -14.10 11.00 6.60
C PRO A 89 -15.47 11.27 5.98
N PHE A 90 -15.72 10.80 4.75
CA PHE A 90 -16.99 10.98 4.07
C PHE A 90 -18.13 10.31 4.86
N LEU A 91 -17.96 9.04 5.24
CA LEU A 91 -18.95 8.30 6.03
C LEU A 91 -19.25 8.98 7.36
N ASN A 92 -18.25 9.52 8.05
CA ASN A 92 -18.45 10.22 9.33
C ASN A 92 -19.24 11.52 9.18
N ILE A 93 -18.94 12.35 8.19
CA ILE A 93 -19.73 13.56 7.91
C ILE A 93 -21.18 13.20 7.57
N ARG A 94 -21.40 12.13 6.79
CA ARG A 94 -22.77 11.67 6.48
C ARG A 94 -23.47 11.06 7.69
N LEU A 95 -22.76 10.40 8.61
CA LEU A 95 -23.32 9.93 9.88
C LEU A 95 -23.86 11.12 10.70
N GLU A 96 -23.07 12.17 10.86
CA GLU A 96 -23.48 13.39 11.59
C GLU A 96 -24.69 14.05 10.92
N TYR A 97 -24.68 14.18 9.59
CA TYR A 97 -25.81 14.74 8.83
C TYR A 97 -27.13 14.00 9.12
N HIS A 98 -27.07 12.69 9.34
CA HIS A 98 -28.23 11.85 9.68
C HIS A 98 -28.46 11.66 11.19
N ASN A 99 -27.83 12.49 12.03
CA ASN A 99 -27.89 12.41 13.50
C ASN A 99 -27.46 11.04 14.06
N LEU A 100 -26.46 10.41 13.43
CA LEU A 100 -25.82 9.18 13.89
C LEU A 100 -24.40 9.50 14.40
N ASN A 101 -23.90 8.70 15.34
CA ASN A 101 -22.57 8.91 15.91
C ASN A 101 -21.47 8.51 14.91
N PRO A 102 -20.48 9.38 14.65
CA PRO A 102 -19.25 9.03 13.94
C PRO A 102 -18.50 7.89 14.60
N ILE A 103 -17.75 7.14 13.79
CA ILE A 103 -16.87 6.07 14.27
C ILE A 103 -15.52 6.10 13.54
N TRP A 104 -14.46 5.69 14.23
CA TRP A 104 -13.14 5.51 13.65
C TRP A 104 -12.71 4.05 13.83
N PRO A 105 -13.06 3.17 12.88
CA PRO A 105 -12.71 1.76 13.00
C PRO A 105 -11.20 1.55 12.93
N ASN A 106 -10.73 0.40 13.41
CA ASN A 106 -9.35 -0.03 13.17
C ASN A 106 -9.13 -0.21 11.66
N CYS A 107 -8.46 0.75 11.02
CA CYS A 107 -8.33 0.81 9.58
C CYS A 107 -6.89 0.54 9.12
N LEU A 108 -6.74 -0.29 8.08
CA LEU A 108 -5.52 -0.46 7.31
C LEU A 108 -5.74 0.14 5.92
N ASP A 109 -5.19 1.33 5.68
CA ASP A 109 -5.17 1.96 4.37
C ASP A 109 -3.96 1.47 3.56
N LEU A 110 -4.22 0.72 2.49
CA LEU A 110 -3.19 0.15 1.63
C LEU A 110 -2.41 1.21 0.84
N TYR A 111 -3.06 2.30 0.44
CA TYR A 111 -2.38 3.40 -0.27
C TYR A 111 -1.36 4.06 0.65
N LYS A 112 -1.74 4.33 1.91
CA LYS A 112 -0.84 4.89 2.92
C LYS A 112 0.35 3.98 3.21
N LEU A 113 0.10 2.67 3.33
CA LEU A 113 1.15 1.66 3.51
C LEU A 113 2.15 1.69 2.35
N ILE A 114 1.68 1.63 1.11
CA ILE A 114 2.52 1.69 -0.09
C ILE A 114 3.29 3.02 -0.15
N LYS A 115 2.59 4.14 0.08
CA LYS A 115 3.18 5.50 0.05
C LYS A 115 4.34 5.63 1.04
N SER A 116 4.22 5.06 2.24
CA SER A 116 5.29 5.09 3.24
C SER A 116 6.60 4.43 2.79
N LYS A 117 6.52 3.48 1.85
CA LYS A 117 7.66 2.74 1.29
C LYS A 117 7.96 3.13 -0.16
N ARG A 118 7.34 4.19 -0.70
CA ARG A 118 7.43 4.60 -2.12
C ARG A 118 8.87 4.77 -2.60
N LYS A 119 9.77 5.32 -1.78
CA LYS A 119 11.19 5.49 -2.15
C LYS A 119 11.94 4.17 -2.43
N PHE A 120 11.36 3.04 -2.05
CA PHE A 120 11.91 1.71 -2.33
C PHE A 120 11.15 0.99 -3.46
N LEU A 121 10.11 1.61 -4.01
CA LEU A 121 9.21 1.00 -4.97
C LEU A 121 9.22 1.83 -6.26
N SER A 122 9.70 1.24 -7.35
CA SER A 122 9.63 1.87 -8.67
C SER A 122 8.18 1.80 -9.18
N LEU A 123 7.43 2.88 -8.95
CA LEU A 123 6.00 3.03 -9.22
C LEU A 123 5.72 4.31 -10.02
N ASP A 124 5.19 4.17 -11.23
CA ASP A 124 4.79 5.30 -12.08
C ASP A 124 3.54 5.99 -11.52
N SER A 125 2.65 5.20 -10.91
CA SER A 125 1.38 5.65 -10.34
C SER A 125 1.01 4.75 -9.16
N MET A 126 0.28 5.32 -8.21
CA MET A 126 -0.33 4.61 -7.07
C MET A 126 -1.86 4.71 -7.14
N LYS A 127 -2.42 4.83 -8.35
CA LYS A 127 -3.85 4.59 -8.54
C LYS A 127 -4.09 3.09 -8.43
N LEU A 128 -5.22 2.70 -7.84
CA LEU A 128 -5.58 1.29 -7.64
C LEU A 128 -5.48 0.49 -8.96
N MET A 129 -6.04 1.02 -10.05
CA MET A 129 -5.94 0.43 -11.39
C MET A 129 -4.52 0.17 -11.90
N ASP A 130 -3.55 1.02 -11.53
CA ASP A 130 -2.16 0.84 -11.95
C ASP A 130 -1.46 -0.21 -11.07
N MET A 131 -1.83 -0.28 -9.79
CA MET A 131 -1.37 -1.35 -8.89
C MET A 131 -1.94 -2.72 -9.29
N GLU A 132 -3.20 -2.79 -9.73
CA GLU A 132 -3.85 -3.99 -10.25
C GLU A 132 -3.06 -4.65 -11.38
N LYS A 133 -2.67 -3.86 -12.38
CA LYS A 133 -1.91 -4.36 -13.54
C LYS A 133 -0.59 -5.00 -13.11
N ARG A 134 0.05 -4.44 -12.09
CA ARG A 134 1.32 -4.96 -11.54
C ARG A 134 1.16 -6.31 -10.84
N ILE A 135 -0.03 -6.63 -10.35
CA ILE A 135 -0.36 -7.95 -9.78
C ILE A 135 -1.14 -8.84 -10.75
N GLY A 136 -1.14 -8.50 -12.05
CA GLY A 136 -1.75 -9.31 -13.11
C GLY A 136 -3.27 -9.23 -13.18
N ILE A 137 -3.90 -8.23 -12.55
CA ILE A 137 -5.34 -7.99 -12.66
C ILE A 137 -5.59 -7.02 -13.82
N PHE A 138 -6.33 -7.50 -14.82
CA PHE A 138 -6.77 -6.70 -15.96
C PHE A 138 -8.30 -6.70 -16.00
N ARG A 139 -8.91 -5.52 -15.92
CA ARG A 139 -10.37 -5.36 -15.95
C ARG A 139 -10.81 -4.48 -17.13
N ASN A 140 -11.99 -4.79 -17.66
CA ASN A 140 -12.71 -3.92 -18.59
C ASN A 140 -13.73 -3.11 -17.78
N ASP A 141 -13.28 -1.99 -17.22
CA ASP A 141 -14.08 -1.18 -16.30
C ASP A 141 -14.84 -0.08 -17.05
N PRO A 142 -16.14 0.14 -16.81
CA PRO A 142 -16.80 1.34 -17.31
C PRO A 142 -16.09 2.61 -16.80
N SER A 143 -15.95 3.61 -17.68
CA SER A 143 -15.31 4.88 -17.33
C SER A 143 -15.96 5.50 -16.08
N ARG A 144 -15.17 5.68 -15.00
CA ARG A 144 -15.58 6.30 -13.73
C ARG A 144 -16.34 7.62 -13.93
N TYR A 145 -15.88 8.47 -14.85
CA TYR A 145 -16.55 9.71 -15.23
C TYR A 145 -17.96 9.50 -15.81
N LYS A 146 -18.14 8.49 -16.68
CA LYS A 146 -19.46 8.14 -17.27
C LYS A 146 -20.40 7.46 -16.26
N VAL A 147 -19.85 6.91 -15.19
CA VAL A 147 -20.59 6.27 -14.11
C VAL A 147 -21.11 7.32 -13.12
N ILE A 148 -20.25 8.24 -12.67
CA ILE A 148 -20.58 9.29 -11.69
C ILE A 148 -21.46 10.38 -12.30
N SER A 149 -21.23 10.80 -13.56
CA SER A 149 -22.07 11.80 -14.26
C SER A 149 -23.55 11.39 -14.41
N LYS A 150 -23.89 10.12 -14.16
CA LYS A 150 -25.27 9.60 -14.16
C LYS A 150 -25.91 9.59 -12.77
N LEU A 151 -25.22 10.07 -11.74
CA LEU A 151 -25.67 10.09 -10.34
C LEU A 151 -26.18 11.45 -9.87
N ASN A 152 -26.20 12.46 -10.74
CA ASN A 152 -26.58 13.84 -10.45
C ASN A 152 -27.80 13.96 -9.51
N ASN A 153 -27.72 14.95 -8.62
CA ASN A 153 -28.67 15.19 -7.53
C ASN A 153 -30.11 15.52 -7.97
N ASP A 154 -30.32 15.80 -9.26
CA ASP A 154 -31.65 16.11 -9.83
C ASP A 154 -32.51 14.88 -10.15
N LEU A 155 -32.01 13.67 -9.90
CA LEU A 155 -32.75 12.43 -10.17
C LEU A 155 -33.68 12.06 -9.02
N LYS A 156 -34.99 12.11 -9.25
CA LYS A 156 -36.02 11.54 -8.34
C LYS A 156 -35.75 10.07 -7.97
N SER A 157 -35.08 9.33 -8.84
CA SER A 157 -34.69 7.94 -8.64
C SER A 157 -33.54 7.53 -9.57
N ARG A 158 -32.58 6.79 -9.03
CA ARG A 158 -31.45 6.20 -9.77
C ARG A 158 -31.85 4.84 -10.35
N ASN A 159 -31.96 4.75 -11.67
CA ASN A 159 -32.48 3.57 -12.38
C ASN A 159 -31.42 2.72 -13.11
N LYS A 160 -30.15 3.17 -13.16
CA LYS A 160 -29.05 2.46 -13.83
C LYS A 160 -27.93 2.11 -12.85
N PRO A 161 -28.15 1.17 -11.91
CA PRO A 161 -27.21 0.85 -10.84
C PRO A 161 -26.01 0.03 -11.30
N TRP A 162 -26.13 -0.72 -12.40
CA TRP A 162 -25.13 -1.73 -12.76
C TRP A 162 -23.74 -1.18 -13.08
N PRO A 163 -23.56 -0.07 -13.81
CA PRO A 163 -22.23 0.46 -14.09
C PRO A 163 -21.44 0.81 -12.81
N ILE A 164 -22.09 1.45 -11.82
CA ILE A 164 -21.44 1.81 -10.56
C ILE A 164 -21.20 0.59 -9.67
N LEU A 165 -22.13 -0.37 -9.65
CA LEU A 165 -21.94 -1.61 -8.91
C LEU A 165 -20.82 -2.47 -9.51
N ILE A 166 -20.65 -2.49 -10.84
CA ILE A 166 -19.53 -3.18 -11.47
C ILE A 166 -18.20 -2.51 -11.08
N HIS A 167 -18.15 -1.17 -11.10
CA HIS A 167 -16.97 -0.40 -10.70
C HIS A 167 -16.56 -0.69 -9.26
N ASN A 168 -17.48 -0.47 -8.31
CA ASN A 168 -17.27 -0.73 -6.89
C ASN A 168 -16.87 -2.19 -6.61
N LYS A 169 -17.50 -3.17 -7.29
CA LYS A 169 -17.14 -4.58 -7.14
C LYS A 169 -15.69 -4.84 -7.55
N ASN A 170 -15.25 -4.23 -8.65
CA ASN A 170 -13.89 -4.37 -9.12
C ASN A 170 -12.89 -3.74 -8.15
N ASP A 171 -13.19 -2.54 -7.63
CA ASP A 171 -12.34 -1.84 -6.64
C ASP A 171 -12.23 -2.65 -5.33
N LEU A 172 -13.33 -3.26 -4.87
CA LEU A 172 -13.33 -4.18 -3.73
C LEU A 172 -12.42 -5.39 -3.96
N ILE A 173 -12.54 -6.07 -5.11
CA ILE A 173 -11.73 -7.27 -5.43
C ILE A 173 -10.25 -6.91 -5.57
N ALA A 174 -9.96 -5.77 -6.18
CA ALA A 174 -8.60 -5.27 -6.34
C ALA A 174 -7.96 -4.94 -4.98
N THR A 175 -8.69 -4.23 -4.12
CA THR A 175 -8.25 -3.91 -2.76
C THR A 175 -8.00 -5.18 -1.95
N GLU A 176 -8.89 -6.16 -2.03
CA GLU A 176 -8.72 -7.47 -1.38
C GLU A 176 -7.48 -8.21 -1.90
N SER A 177 -7.26 -8.18 -3.22
CA SER A 177 -6.09 -8.81 -3.83
C SER A 177 -4.77 -8.15 -3.40
N LEU A 178 -4.81 -6.90 -2.96
CA LEU A 178 -3.65 -6.16 -2.43
C LEU A 178 -3.55 -6.21 -0.90
N ALA A 179 -4.45 -6.88 -0.18
CA ALA A 179 -4.49 -6.83 1.29
C ALA A 179 -3.18 -7.31 1.96
N ASN A 180 -2.44 -8.22 1.33
CA ASN A 180 -1.13 -8.70 1.80
C ASN A 180 0.08 -7.91 1.25
N ILE A 181 -0.13 -6.75 0.60
CA ILE A 181 0.96 -5.98 -0.03
C ILE A 181 2.06 -5.60 0.96
N GLY A 182 1.73 -5.42 2.24
CA GLY A 182 2.71 -5.18 3.30
C GLY A 182 3.72 -6.32 3.43
N GLU A 183 3.26 -7.57 3.39
CA GLU A 183 4.13 -8.75 3.46
C GLU A 183 5.03 -8.84 2.23
N ILE A 184 4.47 -8.56 1.05
CA ILE A 184 5.20 -8.55 -0.23
C ILE A 184 6.31 -7.50 -0.19
N ILE A 185 6.00 -6.28 0.27
CA ILE A 185 6.97 -5.19 0.41
C ILE A 185 8.04 -5.58 1.44
N ASN A 186 7.65 -6.07 2.62
CA ASN A 186 8.60 -6.46 3.66
C ASN A 186 9.55 -7.55 3.18
N LYS A 187 9.05 -8.57 2.48
CA LYS A 187 9.86 -9.62 1.87
C LYS A 187 10.86 -9.04 0.88
N LYS A 188 10.42 -8.11 0.02
CA LYS A 188 11.30 -7.43 -0.95
C LYS A 188 12.38 -6.59 -0.28
N LEU A 189 12.07 -5.99 0.87
CA LEU A 189 13.00 -5.19 1.67
C LEU A 189 13.90 -6.03 2.58
N SER A 190 13.82 -7.37 2.52
CA SER A 190 14.51 -8.27 3.44
C SER A 190 15.53 -9.17 2.76
N ILE A 191 16.54 -9.58 3.53
CA ILE A 191 17.53 -10.59 3.17
C ILE A 191 17.72 -11.56 4.34
N ASN A 192 17.98 -12.82 4.00
CA ASN A 192 18.31 -13.87 4.97
C ASN A 192 19.84 -14.10 4.98
N ILE A 193 20.40 -14.14 6.18
CA ILE A 193 21.81 -14.51 6.44
C ILE A 193 21.77 -15.52 7.59
N ASN A 194 22.10 -16.79 7.32
CA ASN A 194 21.87 -17.90 8.25
C ASN A 194 20.42 -17.89 8.76
N ASP A 195 20.22 -17.69 10.06
CA ASP A 195 18.93 -17.62 10.77
C ASP A 195 18.49 -16.17 11.09
N TYR A 196 19.22 -15.17 10.58
CA TYR A 196 18.89 -13.75 10.65
C TYR A 196 18.06 -13.32 9.44
N ILE A 197 16.96 -12.62 9.72
CA ILE A 197 16.13 -11.92 8.74
C ILE A 197 16.36 -10.43 8.97
N ILE A 198 17.04 -9.79 8.03
CA ILE A 198 17.35 -8.36 8.09
C ILE A 198 16.53 -7.63 7.05
N TYR A 199 15.89 -6.52 7.42
CA TYR A 199 15.08 -5.73 6.51
C TYR A 199 15.38 -4.24 6.60
N ILE A 200 15.28 -3.57 5.45
CA ILE A 200 15.42 -2.11 5.37
C ILE A 200 14.20 -1.47 6.03
N ASP A 201 14.44 -0.70 7.08
CA ASP A 201 13.41 0.06 7.78
C ASP A 201 13.26 1.46 7.16
N ASN A 202 14.40 2.14 6.99
CA ASN A 202 14.47 3.49 6.47
C ASN A 202 15.78 3.74 5.68
N ALA A 203 15.76 4.72 4.78
CA ALA A 203 16.94 5.19 4.06
C ALA A 203 16.78 6.68 3.75
N ASN A 204 17.84 7.45 3.91
CA ASN A 204 17.90 8.86 3.50
C ASN A 204 19.27 9.16 2.89
N ILE A 205 19.33 10.09 1.95
CA ILE A 205 20.61 10.63 1.47
C ILE A 205 20.69 12.09 1.90
N ASP A 206 21.79 12.40 2.54
CA ASP A 206 22.12 13.73 3.07
C ASP A 206 23.47 14.13 2.48
N ASN A 207 23.44 15.02 1.50
CA ASN A 207 24.58 15.36 0.64
C ASN A 207 25.25 14.12 0.03
N ASN A 208 26.43 13.78 0.51
CA ASN A 208 27.26 12.67 0.03
C ASN A 208 27.18 11.43 0.94
N VAL A 209 26.23 11.36 1.87
CA VAL A 209 26.07 10.20 2.76
C VAL A 209 24.68 9.60 2.64
N ALA A 210 24.61 8.33 2.25
CA ALA A 210 23.41 7.52 2.32
C ALA A 210 23.32 6.82 3.69
N LYS A 211 22.39 7.28 4.52
CA LYS A 211 22.09 6.73 5.85
C LYS A 211 20.99 5.67 5.71
N ILE A 212 21.34 4.40 5.91
CA ILE A 212 20.45 3.24 5.76
C ILE A 212 20.25 2.61 7.14
N ILE A 213 19.00 2.52 7.57
CA ILE A 213 18.62 1.90 8.83
C ILE A 213 17.95 0.56 8.51
N LEU A 214 18.50 -0.51 9.06
CA LEU A 214 17.94 -1.84 8.96
C LEU A 214 17.58 -2.38 10.34
N ARG A 215 16.71 -3.39 10.33
CA ARG A 215 16.26 -4.10 11.51
C ARG A 215 16.41 -5.59 11.31
N SER A 216 16.58 -6.31 12.42
CA SER A 216 16.75 -7.76 12.43
C SER A 216 15.72 -8.43 13.34
N ASN A 217 15.31 -9.65 12.98
CA ASN A 217 14.52 -10.51 13.86
C ASN A 217 15.31 -10.88 15.15
N LYS A 218 16.63 -11.06 15.02
CA LYS A 218 17.56 -11.45 16.08
C LYS A 218 18.48 -10.30 16.50
N THR A 219 19.07 -10.44 17.69
CA THR A 219 19.99 -9.47 18.26
C THR A 219 21.42 -9.70 17.78
N PHE A 220 22.11 -8.62 17.46
CA PHE A 220 23.55 -8.55 17.28
C PHE A 220 24.22 -8.00 18.53
N LEU A 221 25.51 -8.29 18.69
CA LEU A 221 26.37 -7.57 19.63
C LEU A 221 26.51 -6.11 19.19
N ASN A 222 26.74 -5.23 20.16
CA ASN A 222 27.03 -3.83 19.86
C ASN A 222 28.40 -3.73 19.22
N SER A 223 28.43 -3.32 17.95
CA SER A 223 29.65 -3.31 17.15
C SER A 223 29.75 -2.04 16.31
N TYR A 224 30.98 -1.65 15.99
CA TYR A 224 31.29 -0.49 15.16
C TYR A 224 32.39 -0.87 14.18
N PHE A 225 32.12 -0.74 12.88
CA PHE A 225 33.07 -0.98 11.81
C PHE A 225 33.10 0.24 10.90
N SER A 226 34.30 0.64 10.48
CA SER A 226 34.48 1.78 9.58
C SER A 226 35.55 1.47 8.55
N SER A 227 35.31 1.91 7.32
CA SER A 227 36.26 1.88 6.21
C SER A 227 36.24 3.22 5.48
N SER A 228 36.96 3.31 4.36
CA SER A 228 37.10 4.53 3.56
C SER A 228 35.76 5.06 3.02
N ASN A 229 34.79 4.19 2.70
CA ASN A 229 33.52 4.57 2.09
C ASN A 229 32.28 4.11 2.86
N TYR A 230 32.42 3.57 4.08
CA TYR A 230 31.27 3.19 4.91
C TYR A 230 31.53 3.22 6.42
N ILE A 231 30.45 3.36 7.19
CA ILE A 231 30.40 3.07 8.63
C ILE A 231 29.22 2.12 8.87
N LEU A 232 29.46 1.00 9.54
CA LEU A 232 28.45 0.04 9.97
C LEU A 232 28.40 -0.02 11.50
N LYS A 233 27.21 0.16 12.06
CA LYS A 233 26.95 0.03 13.50
C LYS A 233 25.86 -1.00 13.73
N THR A 234 26.03 -1.84 14.73
CA THR A 234 24.98 -2.74 15.22
C THR A 234 24.62 -2.40 16.65
N ASN A 235 23.33 -2.41 16.96
CA ASN A 235 22.82 -2.19 18.30
C ASN A 235 21.57 -3.07 18.51
N TYR A 236 21.76 -4.22 19.15
CA TYR A 236 20.74 -5.27 19.28
C TYR A 236 20.07 -5.60 17.94
N LYS A 237 18.81 -5.18 17.74
CA LYS A 237 18.02 -5.45 16.53
C LYS A 237 18.14 -4.34 15.47
N LYS A 238 18.95 -3.31 15.70
CA LYS A 238 19.15 -2.18 14.78
C LYS A 238 20.52 -2.30 14.12
N ILE A 239 20.57 -2.07 12.82
CA ILE A 239 21.79 -1.96 12.04
C ILE A 239 21.74 -0.60 11.35
N GLU A 240 22.82 0.16 11.43
CA GLU A 240 22.96 1.48 10.79
C GLU A 240 24.14 1.42 9.85
N LEU A 241 23.90 1.74 8.58
CA LEU A 241 24.90 1.77 7.53
C LEU A 241 24.93 3.18 6.94
N ASP A 242 26.02 3.88 7.14
CA ASP A 242 26.32 5.15 6.46
C ASP A 242 27.27 4.83 5.29
N LEU A 243 26.83 5.09 4.06
CA LEU A 243 27.64 4.92 2.85
C LEU A 243 28.01 6.27 2.26
N LEU A 244 29.29 6.45 1.92
CA LEU A 244 29.70 7.56 1.07
C LEU A 244 29.16 7.34 -0.34
N VAL A 245 28.45 8.33 -0.87
CA VAL A 245 27.84 8.29 -2.19
C VAL A 245 28.20 9.52 -3.01
N LEU A 246 28.24 9.32 -4.33
CA LEU A 246 28.45 10.35 -5.34
C LEU A 246 27.18 10.47 -6.18
N TYR A 247 26.75 11.70 -6.44
CA TYR A 247 25.64 11.97 -7.35
C TYR A 247 26.15 12.18 -8.77
N GLY A 248 25.45 11.62 -9.76
CA GLY A 248 25.79 11.85 -11.16
C GLY A 248 24.84 11.18 -12.15
N ASN A 249 25.17 11.31 -13.43
CA ASN A 249 24.48 10.61 -14.51
C ASN A 249 24.88 9.14 -14.49
N ILE A 250 23.91 8.26 -14.25
CA ILE A 250 24.05 6.79 -14.30
C ILE A 250 23.98 6.33 -15.77
N SER A 251 23.11 6.96 -16.56
CA SER A 251 22.99 6.74 -18.00
C SER A 251 22.64 8.06 -18.72
N LYS A 252 22.44 8.02 -20.05
CA LYS A 252 21.98 9.20 -20.81
C LYS A 252 20.67 9.80 -20.27
N ASN A 253 19.81 8.98 -19.66
CA ASN A 253 18.47 9.37 -19.23
C ASN A 253 18.21 9.10 -17.74
N ALA A 254 19.22 8.68 -16.97
CA ALA A 254 19.06 8.32 -15.56
C ALA A 254 20.11 9.00 -14.70
N GLN A 255 19.67 9.54 -13.57
CA GLN A 255 20.53 10.19 -12.59
C GLN A 255 20.35 9.53 -11.23
N GLY A 256 21.39 9.56 -10.42
CA GLY A 256 21.29 9.01 -9.09
C GLY A 256 22.59 8.96 -8.32
N PHE A 257 22.56 8.15 -7.27
CA PHE A 257 23.64 8.04 -6.32
C PHE A 257 24.31 6.68 -6.44
N VAL A 258 25.63 6.70 -6.51
CA VAL A 258 26.48 5.51 -6.55
C VAL A 258 27.47 5.52 -5.39
N THR A 259 27.91 4.35 -4.95
CA THR A 259 29.07 4.19 -4.05
C THR A 259 30.16 3.40 -4.74
N ILE A 260 31.39 3.49 -4.24
CA ILE A 260 32.52 2.70 -4.72
C ILE A 260 32.30 1.23 -4.36
N ASN A 261 32.55 0.32 -5.30
CA ASN A 261 32.40 -1.12 -5.14
C ASN A 261 33.63 -1.75 -4.45
N ASN A 262 33.84 -1.40 -3.18
CA ASN A 262 34.85 -2.07 -2.34
C ASN A 262 34.32 -3.39 -1.72
N PHE A 263 33.10 -3.81 -2.09
CA PHE A 263 32.42 -4.96 -1.51
C PHE A 263 32.50 -6.21 -2.40
N ASN A 264 33.12 -6.11 -3.57
CA ASN A 264 33.19 -7.18 -4.58
C ASN A 264 31.82 -7.79 -4.94
N ILE A 265 30.77 -6.96 -4.98
CA ILE A 265 29.43 -7.42 -5.35
C ILE A 265 29.09 -7.05 -6.80
N GLU A 266 28.30 -7.89 -7.46
CA GLU A 266 27.72 -7.56 -8.76
C GLU A 266 26.62 -6.52 -8.60
N ASN A 267 26.71 -5.45 -9.40
CA ASN A 267 25.70 -4.40 -9.42
C ASN A 267 24.44 -4.88 -10.17
N LYS A 268 23.30 -4.88 -9.48
CA LYS A 268 21.98 -5.21 -10.04
C LYS A 268 21.30 -3.93 -10.52
N ASN A 269 21.59 -3.50 -11.74
CA ASN A 269 21.13 -2.24 -12.30
C ASN A 269 20.18 -2.43 -13.50
N SER A 270 19.44 -1.36 -13.80
CA SER A 270 18.67 -1.23 -15.05
C SER A 270 19.56 -0.79 -16.22
N TYR A 271 20.72 -0.18 -15.93
CA TYR A 271 21.64 0.39 -16.91
C TYR A 271 23.10 0.01 -16.61
N LYS A 272 23.91 -0.22 -17.64
CA LYS A 272 25.35 -0.50 -17.49
C LYS A 272 26.07 0.70 -16.89
N ILE A 273 26.72 0.51 -15.75
CA ILE A 273 27.69 1.44 -15.17
C ILE A 273 29.05 0.76 -14.97
N ASP A 274 30.07 1.54 -14.61
CA ASP A 274 31.39 1.03 -14.26
C ASP A 274 31.29 -0.02 -13.14
N LYS A 275 31.99 -1.14 -13.30
CA LYS A 275 32.03 -2.25 -12.33
C LYS A 275 32.55 -1.84 -10.95
N ASN A 276 33.33 -0.76 -10.89
CA ASN A 276 33.87 -0.18 -9.66
C ASN A 276 32.82 0.65 -8.90
N LEU A 277 31.58 0.75 -9.40
CA LEU A 277 30.49 1.50 -8.79
C LEU A 277 29.25 0.63 -8.57
N ILE A 278 28.56 0.90 -7.47
CA ILE A 278 27.26 0.29 -7.14
C ILE A 278 26.21 1.37 -7.04
N THR A 279 25.08 1.18 -7.73
CA THR A 279 23.93 2.08 -7.65
C THR A 279 23.24 1.94 -6.30
N ILE A 280 23.08 3.04 -5.56
CA ILE A 280 22.33 3.12 -4.30
C ILE A 280 20.93 3.68 -4.54
N MET A 281 20.81 4.67 -5.43
CA MET A 281 19.53 5.27 -5.82
C MET A 281 19.56 5.65 -7.29
N GLU A 282 18.45 5.45 -7.99
CA GLU A 282 18.25 5.81 -9.40
C GLU A 282 16.87 6.44 -9.55
N ASP A 283 16.80 7.61 -10.21
CA ASP A 283 15.56 8.34 -10.47
C ASP A 283 14.68 8.52 -9.21
N GLY A 284 15.32 8.76 -8.07
CA GLY A 284 14.67 8.94 -6.77
C GLY A 284 14.21 7.65 -6.06
N VAL A 285 14.56 6.48 -6.60
CA VAL A 285 14.21 5.16 -6.04
C VAL A 285 15.46 4.41 -5.60
N TYR A 286 15.49 3.96 -4.34
CA TYR A 286 16.60 3.19 -3.80
C TYR A 286 16.69 1.81 -4.45
N ASN A 287 17.91 1.40 -4.80
CA ASN A 287 18.19 0.07 -5.29
C ASN A 287 18.31 -0.91 -4.12
N ILE A 288 17.16 -1.48 -3.73
CA ILE A 288 17.06 -2.41 -2.60
C ILE A 288 18.03 -3.59 -2.75
N ALA A 289 18.15 -4.17 -3.95
CA ALA A 289 18.94 -5.37 -4.17
C ALA A 289 20.42 -5.11 -3.92
N ASN A 290 20.94 -3.98 -4.42
CA ASN A 290 22.31 -3.55 -4.15
C ASN A 290 22.53 -3.24 -2.67
N ILE A 291 21.62 -2.49 -2.03
CA ILE A 291 21.73 -2.16 -0.61
C ILE A 291 21.78 -3.43 0.26
N LEU A 292 20.88 -4.38 0.01
CA LEU A 292 20.85 -5.65 0.76
C LEU A 292 22.10 -6.49 0.50
N ASN A 293 22.63 -6.51 -0.73
CA ASN A 293 23.87 -7.21 -1.05
C ASN A 293 25.09 -6.57 -0.34
N ILE A 294 25.18 -5.24 -0.29
CA ILE A 294 26.22 -4.53 0.48
C ILE A 294 26.14 -4.93 1.95
N VAL A 295 24.95 -4.83 2.54
CA VAL A 295 24.73 -5.18 3.95
C VAL A 295 25.10 -6.64 4.20
N LYS A 296 24.71 -7.57 3.32
CA LYS A 296 25.08 -8.97 3.45
C LYS A 296 26.58 -9.19 3.42
N SER A 297 27.29 -8.55 2.48
CA SER A 297 28.75 -8.63 2.40
C SER A 297 29.39 -8.14 3.68
N LEU A 298 28.99 -6.96 4.16
CA LEU A 298 29.56 -6.35 5.36
C LEU A 298 29.29 -7.16 6.62
N ILE A 299 28.09 -7.72 6.74
CA ILE A 299 27.74 -8.56 7.88
C ILE A 299 28.57 -9.86 7.88
N ILE A 300 28.70 -10.55 6.74
CA ILE A 300 29.49 -11.78 6.66
C ILE A 300 30.97 -11.51 6.94
N GLU A 301 31.49 -10.37 6.49
CA GLU A 301 32.89 -9.99 6.69
C GLU A 301 33.21 -9.56 8.13
N ASN A 302 32.31 -8.80 8.76
CA ASN A 302 32.61 -8.10 10.02
C ASN A 302 31.93 -8.73 11.25
N LEU A 303 30.88 -9.53 11.07
CA LEU A 303 30.12 -10.13 12.16
C LEU A 303 30.23 -11.66 12.06
N GLU A 304 30.70 -12.28 13.13
CA GLU A 304 30.61 -13.73 13.29
C GLU A 304 29.14 -14.11 13.49
N LEU A 305 28.54 -14.76 12.48
CA LEU A 305 27.15 -15.24 12.45
C LEU A 305 27.04 -16.72 12.11
#